data_AF-X8I8Q7-F1
#
_entry.id   AF-X8I8Q7-F1
#
_cell.length_a   1.000
_cell.length_b   1.000
_cell.length_c   1.000
_cell.angle_alpha   90.00
_cell.angle_beta   90.00
_cell.angle_gamma   90.00
#
_symmetry.space_group_name_H-M   'P 1'
#
loop_
_entity.id
_entity.type
_entity.pdbx_description
1 polymer ?
#
loop_
_entity_poly.entity_id
_entity_poly.type
_entity_poly.pdbx_seq_one_letter_code
_entity_poly.pdbx_strand_id
1 'polypeptide(L)'
;MNDIFENLLEKIKILSNRDNSFIENSNEINEFIKNINKSELIILLKEVGAIPESIEHDSTEEKLFSKASDSILSRAFIEIGLKSKVLTERADSADVIVKSIFYNYTLVADAKAFRMSRTAKNQKDFKIKALSSWKGEDNDYAVLCSPYFQYPLGKSQIYKQALEENVCLFSWEYFIFLIENNVKENEKFSFEPLWNFSNNYKINGSIEESKNSFISDFNNRILEIIKVKKIDKTFNEILNKQIRSLINRGEIEKNFWKEEENRINTLSHKEAIEELIKVKKLNNKIKQIDKYIGDLKKYV
;
A
#
# COMPACT_ATOMS: atom_id res chain seq x y z
N MET A 1 3.26 20.02 17.63
CA MET A 1 2.11 19.78 16.73
C MET A 1 2.07 18.27 16.57
N ASN A 2 1.11 17.59 17.18
CA ASN A 2 1.05 16.12 17.13
C ASN A 2 0.78 15.71 15.69
N ASP A 3 1.80 15.12 15.05
CA ASP A 3 1.66 14.53 13.74
C ASP A 3 0.83 13.26 13.88
N ILE A 4 -0.30 13.19 13.18
CA ILE A 4 -1.18 12.01 13.20
C ILE A 4 -0.43 10.75 12.74
N PHE A 5 0.58 10.90 11.88
CA PHE A 5 1.40 9.79 11.44
C PHE A 5 2.27 9.25 12.57
N GLU A 6 2.91 10.11 13.36
CA GLU A 6 3.66 9.69 14.55
C GLU A 6 2.74 9.02 15.59
N ASN A 7 1.54 9.58 15.81
CA ASN A 7 0.55 8.94 16.69
C ASN A 7 0.16 7.52 16.21
N LEU A 8 0.06 7.32 14.89
CA LEU A 8 -0.19 6.00 14.30
C LEU A 8 0.99 5.05 14.55
N LEU A 9 2.23 5.52 14.34
CA LEU A 9 3.44 4.72 14.59
C LEU A 9 3.57 4.33 16.06
N GLU A 10 3.36 5.28 16.98
CA GLU A 10 3.34 5.00 18.42
C GLU A 10 2.29 3.97 18.78
N LYS A 11 1.07 4.10 18.22
CA LYS A 11 0.00 3.13 18.46
C LYS A 11 0.36 1.75 17.91
N ILE A 12 0.93 1.67 16.71
CA ILE A 12 1.41 0.42 16.11
C ILE A 12 2.48 -0.23 17.00
N LYS A 13 3.44 0.55 17.50
CA LYS A 13 4.50 0.08 18.39
C LYS A 13 3.97 -0.40 19.74
N ILE A 14 2.99 0.28 20.32
CA ILE A 14 2.34 -0.18 21.56
C ILE A 14 1.64 -1.51 21.30
N LEU A 15 0.86 -1.61 20.23
CA LEU A 15 0.07 -2.80 19.91
C LEU A 15 0.95 -3.99 19.49
N SER A 16 2.08 -3.76 18.83
CA SER A 16 3.01 -4.83 18.43
C SER A 16 3.66 -5.54 19.62
N ASN A 17 3.71 -4.87 20.78
CA ASN A 17 4.26 -5.38 22.03
C ASN A 17 3.20 -5.86 23.04
N ARG A 18 1.90 -5.73 22.73
CA ARG A 18 0.82 -6.25 23.59
C ARG A 18 0.63 -7.75 23.38
N ASP A 19 0.32 -8.45 24.48
CA ASP A 19 -0.04 -9.88 24.48
C ASP A 19 -1.52 -10.13 24.10
N ASN A 20 -1.97 -9.44 23.05
CA ASN A 20 -3.29 -9.63 22.44
C ASN A 20 -3.15 -10.38 21.12
N SER A 21 -4.24 -10.95 20.61
CA SER A 21 -4.22 -11.55 19.29
C SER A 21 -3.96 -10.49 18.21
N PHE A 22 -3.33 -10.90 17.11
CA PHE A 22 -3.09 -10.01 15.97
C PHE A 22 -4.38 -9.37 15.45
N ILE A 23 -5.50 -10.10 15.50
CA ILE A 23 -6.82 -9.64 15.03
C ILE A 23 -7.33 -8.51 15.91
N GLU A 24 -7.25 -8.64 17.25
CA GLU A 24 -7.65 -7.59 18.18
C GLU A 24 -6.82 -6.32 17.99
N ASN A 25 -5.50 -6.47 17.89
CA ASN A 25 -4.60 -5.34 17.63
C ASN A 25 -4.90 -4.67 16.28
N SER A 26 -5.24 -5.45 15.25
CA SER A 26 -5.63 -4.92 13.93
C SER A 26 -6.95 -4.14 13.99
N ASN A 27 -7.92 -4.62 14.77
CA ASN A 27 -9.19 -3.93 14.96
C ASN A 27 -8.99 -2.58 15.67
N GLU A 28 -8.11 -2.50 16.66
CA GLU A 28 -7.77 -1.23 17.30
C GLU A 28 -7.13 -0.22 16.34
N ILE A 29 -6.28 -0.67 15.41
CA ILE A 29 -5.72 0.18 14.35
C ILE A 29 -6.82 0.68 13.41
N ASN A 30 -7.72 -0.22 12.98
CA ASN A 30 -8.83 0.14 12.11
C ASN A 30 -9.76 1.17 12.78
N GLU A 31 -10.10 0.99 14.06
CA GLU A 31 -10.90 1.96 14.81
C GLU A 31 -10.21 3.31 14.98
N PHE A 32 -8.89 3.33 15.21
CA PHE A 32 -8.12 4.58 15.21
C PHE A 32 -8.28 5.32 13.88
N ILE A 33 -8.08 4.64 12.75
CA ILE A 33 -8.13 5.23 11.42
C ILE A 33 -9.56 5.66 11.02
N LYS A 34 -10.59 4.94 11.45
CA LYS A 34 -11.98 5.35 11.20
C LYS A 34 -12.34 6.69 11.84
N ASN A 35 -11.77 6.98 13.00
CA ASN A 35 -12.11 8.15 13.82
C ASN A 35 -11.30 9.41 13.47
N ILE A 36 -10.34 9.33 12.55
CA ILE A 36 -9.60 10.51 12.10
C ILE A 36 -10.45 11.41 11.20
N ASN A 37 -10.16 12.70 11.24
CA ASN A 37 -10.78 13.68 10.36
C ASN A 37 -10.16 13.68 8.95
N LYS A 38 -10.78 14.43 8.03
CA LYS A 38 -10.35 14.49 6.64
C LYS A 38 -8.92 15.02 6.46
N SER A 39 -8.51 16.05 7.21
CA SER A 39 -7.15 16.59 7.14
C SER A 39 -6.10 15.59 7.63
N GLU A 40 -6.41 14.85 8.69
CA GLU A 40 -5.57 13.78 9.21
C GLU A 40 -5.44 12.63 8.21
N LEU A 41 -6.53 12.22 7.56
CA LEU A 41 -6.48 11.23 6.48
C LEU A 41 -5.55 11.65 5.35
N ILE A 42 -5.58 12.92 4.94
CA ILE A 42 -4.68 13.44 3.91
C ILE A 42 -3.22 13.34 4.36
N ILE A 43 -2.91 13.61 5.63
CA ILE A 43 -1.55 13.43 6.16
C ILE A 43 -1.16 11.95 6.09
N LEU A 44 -2.00 11.03 6.58
CA LEU A 44 -1.71 9.60 6.52
C LEU A 44 -1.52 9.08 5.08
N LEU A 45 -2.32 9.55 4.12
CA LEU A 45 -2.15 9.17 2.70
C LEU A 45 -0.80 9.61 2.13
N LYS A 46 -0.23 10.71 2.61
CA LYS A 46 1.10 11.19 2.18
C LYS A 46 2.23 10.32 2.71
N GLU A 47 2.02 9.66 3.84
CA GLU A 47 3.06 8.93 4.56
C GLU A 47 2.96 7.39 4.40
N VAL A 48 1.74 6.84 4.30
CA VAL A 48 1.47 5.38 4.37
C VAL A 48 2.15 4.56 3.28
N GLY A 49 2.44 5.18 2.12
CA GLY A 49 3.15 4.52 1.03
C GLY A 49 4.62 4.20 1.34
N ALA A 50 5.19 4.84 2.36
CA ALA A 50 6.57 4.68 2.81
C ALA A 50 6.63 4.00 4.18
N ILE A 51 6.93 2.70 4.20
CA ILE A 51 7.17 1.97 5.45
C ILE A 51 8.39 2.63 6.13
N PRO A 52 8.31 3.05 7.40
CA PRO A 52 9.45 3.58 8.12
C PRO A 52 10.61 2.57 8.21
N GLU A 53 11.85 3.05 8.08
CA GLU A 53 13.04 2.22 8.22
C GLU A 53 13.22 1.75 9.67
N SER A 54 12.66 2.49 10.63
CA SER A 54 12.63 2.12 12.06
C SER A 54 11.79 0.89 12.39
N ILE A 55 10.90 0.47 11.48
CA ILE A 55 10.12 -0.75 11.63
C ILE A 55 10.96 -1.94 11.12
N GLU A 56 11.24 -2.90 12.01
CA GLU A 56 12.02 -4.10 11.67
C GLU A 56 11.30 -4.95 10.60
N HIS A 57 12.07 -5.51 9.65
CA HIS A 57 11.58 -6.42 8.63
C HIS A 57 10.99 -7.72 9.20
N ASP A 58 9.86 -8.16 8.62
CA ASP A 58 9.06 -9.33 9.00
C ASP A 58 8.47 -9.29 10.43
N SER A 59 8.56 -8.14 11.09
CA SER A 59 8.09 -7.95 12.47
C SER A 59 6.56 -7.92 12.57
N THR A 60 6.04 -8.10 13.79
CA THR A 60 4.61 -7.85 14.08
C THR A 60 4.25 -6.39 13.80
N GLU A 61 5.17 -5.47 14.04
CA GLU A 61 5.02 -4.04 13.79
C GLU A 61 4.82 -3.75 12.29
N GLU A 62 5.63 -4.35 11.41
CA GLU A 62 5.45 -4.23 9.96
C GLU A 62 4.11 -4.79 9.49
N LYS A 63 3.69 -5.93 10.05
CA LYS A 63 2.38 -6.52 9.72
C LYS A 63 1.22 -5.62 10.17
N LEU A 64 1.34 -4.95 11.32
CA LEU A 64 0.34 -3.98 11.78
C LEU A 64 0.37 -2.70 10.93
N PHE A 65 1.54 -2.23 10.49
CA PHE A 65 1.65 -1.13 9.54
C PHE A 65 0.99 -1.47 8.20
N SER A 66 1.19 -2.70 7.70
CA SER A 66 0.44 -3.18 6.53
C SER A 66 -1.06 -3.12 6.78
N LYS A 67 -1.55 -3.57 7.95
CA LYS A 67 -3.00 -3.53 8.25
C LYS A 67 -3.55 -2.12 8.45
N ALA A 68 -2.70 -1.19 8.89
CA ALA A 68 -3.01 0.24 8.90
C ALA A 68 -3.19 0.76 7.47
N SER A 69 -2.35 0.32 6.52
CA SER A 69 -2.48 0.72 5.12
C SER A 69 -3.80 0.25 4.48
N ASP A 70 -4.25 -0.97 4.78
CA ASP A 70 -5.55 -1.49 4.36
C ASP A 70 -6.70 -0.62 4.89
N SER A 71 -6.61 -0.24 6.16
CA SER A 71 -7.61 0.59 6.84
C SER A 71 -7.63 2.02 6.29
N ILE A 72 -6.46 2.60 5.99
CA ILE A 72 -6.34 3.91 5.32
C ILE A 72 -6.93 3.84 3.90
N LEU A 73 -6.64 2.78 3.15
CA LEU A 73 -7.20 2.55 1.82
C LEU A 73 -8.73 2.50 1.86
N SER A 74 -9.29 1.70 2.79
CA SER A 74 -10.74 1.62 2.99
C SER A 74 -11.35 2.98 3.36
N ARG A 75 -10.70 3.71 4.28
CA ARG A 75 -11.13 5.06 4.69
C ARG A 75 -11.06 6.08 3.55
N ALA A 76 -10.10 5.95 2.63
CA ALA A 76 -9.96 6.79 1.45
C ALA A 76 -11.08 6.55 0.42
N PHE A 77 -11.45 5.28 0.17
CA PHE A 77 -12.64 4.95 -0.64
C PHE A 77 -13.92 5.56 -0.06
N ILE A 78 -14.10 5.49 1.27
CA ILE A 78 -15.22 6.15 1.96
C ILE A 78 -15.19 7.66 1.74
N GLU A 79 -14.02 8.30 1.83
CA GLU A 79 -13.90 9.74 1.66
C GLU A 79 -14.32 10.21 0.26
N ILE A 80 -14.07 9.39 -0.78
CA ILE A 80 -14.48 9.67 -2.16
C ILE A 80 -15.92 9.19 -2.48
N GLY A 81 -16.72 8.81 -1.48
CA GLY A 81 -18.16 8.56 -1.64
C GLY A 81 -18.55 7.10 -1.94
N LEU A 82 -17.70 6.13 -1.61
CA LEU A 82 -17.97 4.71 -1.79
C LEU A 82 -18.21 4.02 -0.44
N LYS A 83 -18.87 2.85 -0.44
CA LYS A 83 -18.87 1.95 0.72
C LYS A 83 -17.61 1.11 0.68
N SER A 84 -16.93 0.95 1.81
CA SER A 84 -15.72 0.12 1.87
C SER A 84 -15.59 -0.59 3.21
N LYS A 85 -14.94 -1.76 3.20
CA LYS A 85 -14.64 -2.55 4.39
C LYS A 85 -13.30 -3.27 4.21
N VAL A 86 -12.48 -3.27 5.26
CA VAL A 86 -11.26 -4.09 5.36
C VAL A 86 -11.63 -5.56 5.53
N LEU A 87 -11.00 -6.43 4.75
CA LEU A 87 -11.14 -7.88 4.84
C LEU A 87 -10.21 -8.42 5.93
N THR A 88 -10.71 -9.41 6.68
CA THR A 88 -9.98 -10.02 7.82
C THR A 88 -9.11 -11.20 7.40
N GLU A 89 -9.37 -11.76 6.21
CA GLU A 89 -8.59 -12.83 5.62
C GLU A 89 -7.19 -12.32 5.22
N ARG A 90 -6.20 -13.20 5.30
CA ARG A 90 -4.78 -12.85 5.03
C ARG A 90 -4.15 -13.63 3.88
N ALA A 91 -4.70 -14.80 3.57
CA ALA A 91 -4.22 -15.67 2.51
C ALA A 91 -5.28 -15.72 1.41
N ASP A 92 -4.83 -15.62 0.17
CA ASP A 92 -5.65 -15.73 -1.04
C ASP A 92 -6.89 -14.82 -1.07
N SER A 93 -6.76 -13.62 -0.50
CA SER A 93 -7.81 -12.62 -0.40
C SER A 93 -7.21 -11.22 -0.55
N ALA A 94 -8.01 -10.28 -1.04
CA ALA A 94 -7.62 -8.88 -1.14
C ALA A 94 -7.71 -8.17 0.23
N ASP A 95 -7.13 -6.98 0.34
CA ASP A 95 -7.14 -6.22 1.60
C ASP A 95 -8.49 -5.58 1.90
N VAL A 96 -9.20 -5.11 0.87
CA VAL A 96 -10.39 -4.27 0.97
C VAL A 96 -11.44 -4.67 -0.06
N ILE A 97 -12.71 -4.68 0.35
CA ILE A 97 -13.85 -4.71 -0.58
C ILE A 97 -14.54 -3.35 -0.60
N VAL A 98 -14.99 -2.94 -1.78
CA VAL A 98 -15.60 -1.63 -2.04
C VAL A 98 -16.84 -1.82 -2.90
N LYS A 99 -17.88 -1.03 -2.62
CA LYS A 99 -19.13 -1.03 -3.37
C LYS A 99 -19.58 0.40 -3.63
N SER A 100 -20.02 0.68 -4.84
CA SER A 100 -20.65 1.96 -5.13
C SER A 100 -21.98 2.11 -4.39
N ILE A 101 -22.27 3.34 -3.96
CA ILE A 101 -23.54 3.70 -3.34
C ILE A 101 -24.59 4.02 -4.40
N PHE A 102 -24.15 4.63 -5.51
CA PHE A 102 -25.02 5.22 -6.53
C PHE A 102 -25.10 4.39 -7.80
N TYR A 103 -24.10 3.53 -8.03
CA TYR A 103 -23.97 2.69 -9.22
C TYR A 103 -23.87 1.22 -8.81
N ASN A 104 -24.19 0.32 -9.74
CA ASN A 104 -24.21 -1.11 -9.47
C ASN A 104 -22.88 -1.77 -9.82
N TYR A 105 -21.81 -1.34 -9.15
CA TYR A 105 -20.51 -1.98 -9.26
C TYR A 105 -19.84 -2.18 -7.90
N THR A 106 -18.91 -3.13 -7.89
CA THR A 106 -18.09 -3.54 -6.76
C THR A 106 -16.64 -3.71 -7.20
N LEU A 107 -15.72 -3.62 -6.25
CA LEU A 107 -14.31 -3.89 -6.52
C LEU A 107 -13.62 -4.42 -5.27
N VAL A 108 -12.54 -5.16 -5.52
CA VAL A 108 -11.54 -5.46 -4.50
C VAL A 108 -10.34 -4.55 -4.67
N ALA A 109 -9.67 -4.24 -3.57
CA ALA A 109 -8.48 -3.42 -3.59
C ALA A 109 -7.39 -3.93 -2.65
N ASP A 110 -6.14 -3.69 -3.03
CA ASP A 110 -4.94 -4.14 -2.32
C ASP A 110 -4.03 -2.93 -2.08
N ALA A 111 -3.53 -2.79 -0.85
CA ALA A 111 -2.60 -1.74 -0.48
C ALA A 111 -1.15 -2.20 -0.73
N LYS A 112 -0.31 -1.26 -1.14
CA LYS A 112 1.14 -1.45 -1.24
C LYS A 112 1.85 -0.30 -0.56
N ALA A 113 2.90 -0.66 0.17
CA ALA A 113 3.86 0.26 0.73
C ALA A 113 5.26 -0.32 0.55
N PHE A 114 6.25 0.55 0.41
CA PHE A 114 7.64 0.16 0.28
C PHE A 114 8.50 1.05 1.18
N ARG A 115 9.53 0.47 1.79
CA ARG A 115 10.63 1.26 2.38
C ARG A 115 11.29 2.12 1.30
N MET A 116 11.77 3.30 1.67
CA MET A 116 12.52 4.14 0.73
C MET A 116 13.84 3.48 0.33
N SER A 117 14.42 2.68 1.22
CA SER A 117 15.59 1.83 0.95
C SER A 117 15.32 0.64 0.02
N ARG A 118 14.06 0.36 -0.36
CA ARG A 118 13.72 -0.76 -1.25
C ARG A 118 14.38 -0.55 -2.62
N THR A 119 15.29 -1.45 -2.96
CA THR A 119 16.05 -1.41 -4.23
C THR A 119 15.19 -1.92 -5.40
N ALA A 120 14.95 -3.23 -5.46
CA ALA A 120 14.18 -3.86 -6.53
C ALA A 120 12.68 -3.91 -6.23
N LYS A 121 11.87 -3.40 -7.16
CA LYS A 121 10.41 -3.58 -7.17
C LYS A 121 10.09 -4.65 -8.21
N ASN A 122 10.13 -5.91 -7.80
CA ASN A 122 9.93 -7.02 -8.73
C ASN A 122 8.47 -7.11 -9.12
N GLN A 123 8.17 -7.56 -10.34
CA GLN A 123 6.80 -7.77 -10.80
C GLN A 123 5.95 -8.61 -9.82
N LYS A 124 6.57 -9.62 -9.18
CA LYS A 124 5.91 -10.53 -8.22
C LYS A 124 5.45 -9.81 -6.95
N ASP A 125 6.09 -8.70 -6.60
CA ASP A 125 5.79 -7.93 -5.40
C ASP A 125 4.47 -7.15 -5.56
N PHE A 126 4.05 -6.85 -6.80
CA PHE A 126 2.77 -6.18 -7.10
C PHE A 126 1.58 -7.14 -7.17
N LYS A 127 1.83 -8.45 -7.38
CA LYS A 127 0.82 -9.52 -7.36
C LYS A 127 -0.41 -9.29 -8.27
N ILE A 128 -0.23 -8.63 -9.43
CA ILE A 128 -1.34 -8.25 -10.33
C ILE A 128 -2.30 -9.40 -10.65
N LYS A 129 -1.78 -10.54 -11.11
CA LYS A 129 -2.61 -11.71 -11.46
C LYS A 129 -3.31 -12.33 -10.24
N ALA A 130 -2.65 -12.33 -9.08
CA ALA A 130 -3.26 -12.84 -7.86
C ALA A 130 -4.41 -11.93 -7.41
N LEU A 131 -4.23 -10.61 -7.46
CA LEU A 131 -5.29 -9.66 -7.16
C LEU A 131 -6.49 -9.79 -8.12
N SER A 132 -6.24 -9.99 -9.42
CA SER A 132 -7.30 -10.33 -10.39
C SER A 132 -8.05 -11.60 -10.01
N SER A 133 -7.33 -12.62 -9.53
CA SER A 133 -7.95 -13.87 -9.06
C SER A 133 -8.77 -13.67 -7.78
N TRP A 134 -8.29 -12.86 -6.83
CA TRP A 134 -8.99 -12.55 -5.56
C TRP A 134 -10.24 -11.69 -5.76
N LYS A 135 -10.32 -10.94 -6.87
CA LYS A 135 -11.56 -10.29 -7.30
C LYS A 135 -12.70 -11.30 -7.46
N GLY A 136 -12.35 -12.50 -7.93
CA GLY A 136 -13.30 -13.56 -8.24
C GLY A 136 -14.29 -13.16 -9.34
N GLU A 137 -15.34 -13.97 -9.46
CA GLU A 137 -16.50 -13.69 -10.31
C GLU A 137 -17.49 -12.73 -9.65
N ASP A 138 -17.38 -12.55 -8.33
CA ASP A 138 -18.33 -11.78 -7.52
C ASP A 138 -18.11 -10.25 -7.55
N ASN A 139 -16.93 -9.80 -8.00
CA ASN A 139 -16.61 -8.37 -8.07
C ASN A 139 -16.24 -7.91 -9.48
N ASP A 140 -16.60 -6.68 -9.81
CA ASP A 140 -16.44 -6.14 -11.16
C ASP A 140 -14.99 -5.72 -11.46
N TYR A 141 -14.33 -5.05 -10.50
CA TYR A 141 -12.98 -4.50 -10.69
C TYR A 141 -11.97 -4.91 -9.63
N ALA A 142 -10.70 -4.82 -9.99
CA ALA A 142 -9.55 -5.00 -9.11
C ALA A 142 -8.69 -3.73 -9.12
N VAL A 143 -8.34 -3.21 -7.95
CA VAL A 143 -7.57 -1.97 -7.82
C VAL A 143 -6.32 -2.22 -6.96
N LEU A 144 -5.14 -2.03 -7.54
CA LEU A 144 -3.90 -2.00 -6.77
C LEU A 144 -3.56 -0.56 -6.40
N CYS A 145 -3.52 -0.23 -5.11
CA CYS A 145 -3.11 1.08 -4.63
C CYS A 145 -1.66 1.05 -4.15
N SER A 146 -0.74 1.66 -4.91
CA SER A 146 0.71 1.65 -4.65
C SER A 146 1.29 3.05 -4.66
N PRO A 147 2.45 3.32 -4.02
CA PRO A 147 3.06 4.66 -4.08
C PRO A 147 3.39 5.02 -5.54
N TYR A 148 2.93 6.19 -6.00
CA TYR A 148 3.02 6.60 -7.41
C TYR A 148 4.46 6.51 -7.93
N PHE A 149 5.41 7.03 -7.15
CA PHE A 149 6.83 7.09 -7.51
C PHE A 149 7.56 5.74 -7.41
N GLN A 150 6.88 4.67 -6.98
CA GLN A 150 7.43 3.32 -6.91
C GLN A 150 6.99 2.44 -8.09
N TYR A 151 6.11 2.95 -8.96
CA TYR A 151 5.84 2.30 -10.25
C TYR A 151 7.06 2.39 -11.19
N PRO A 152 7.34 1.37 -12.01
CA PRO A 152 8.44 1.40 -12.97
C PRO A 152 8.24 2.49 -14.04
N LEU A 153 9.19 3.40 -14.22
CA LEU A 153 9.00 4.58 -15.09
C LEU A 153 8.81 4.25 -16.58
N GLY A 154 9.54 3.26 -17.11
CA GLY A 154 9.60 2.99 -18.55
C GLY A 154 8.76 1.81 -18.98
N LYS A 155 9.28 0.59 -18.75
CA LYS A 155 8.61 -0.67 -19.11
C LYS A 155 8.59 -1.63 -17.94
N SER A 156 7.53 -2.42 -17.84
CA SER A 156 7.40 -3.50 -16.88
C SER A 156 6.29 -4.46 -17.27
N GLN A 157 6.44 -5.72 -16.89
CA GLN A 157 5.40 -6.73 -17.04
C GLN A 157 4.14 -6.40 -16.26
N ILE A 158 4.22 -5.60 -15.19
CA ILE A 158 3.03 -5.23 -14.41
C ILE A 158 2.02 -4.43 -15.24
N TYR A 159 2.49 -3.61 -16.20
CA TYR A 159 1.61 -2.85 -17.07
C TYR A 159 0.86 -3.77 -18.01
N LYS A 160 1.58 -4.68 -18.66
CA LYS A 160 0.98 -5.72 -19.50
C LYS A 160 -0.04 -6.55 -18.72
N GLN A 161 0.33 -7.03 -17.53
CA GLN A 161 -0.54 -7.81 -16.67
C GLN A 161 -1.78 -7.02 -16.25
N ALA A 162 -1.64 -5.73 -15.94
CA ALA A 162 -2.76 -4.88 -15.57
C ALA A 162 -3.78 -4.74 -16.71
N LEU A 163 -3.30 -4.58 -17.95
CA LEU A 163 -4.13 -4.54 -19.15
C LEU A 163 -4.83 -5.88 -19.42
N GLU A 164 -4.09 -6.99 -19.37
CA GLU A 164 -4.64 -8.34 -19.62
C GLU A 164 -5.68 -8.77 -18.59
N GLU A 165 -5.50 -8.38 -17.34
CA GLU A 165 -6.30 -8.84 -16.20
C GLU A 165 -7.34 -7.81 -15.73
N ASN A 166 -7.47 -6.68 -16.43
CA ASN A 166 -8.26 -5.51 -16.02
C ASN A 166 -8.04 -5.09 -14.55
N VAL A 167 -6.77 -4.94 -14.15
CA VAL A 167 -6.41 -4.42 -12.83
C VAL A 167 -6.05 -2.95 -12.97
N CYS A 168 -6.71 -2.08 -12.22
CA CYS A 168 -6.40 -0.66 -12.16
C CYS A 168 -5.14 -0.42 -11.31
N LEU A 169 -4.07 0.11 -11.93
CA LEU A 169 -2.88 0.55 -11.21
C LEU A 169 -3.09 1.97 -10.66
N PHE A 170 -3.47 2.04 -9.40
CA PHE A 170 -3.83 3.26 -8.69
C PHE A 170 -2.76 3.66 -7.65
N SER A 171 -2.92 4.82 -7.01
CA SER A 171 -1.93 5.32 -6.06
C SER A 171 -2.53 6.15 -4.94
N TRP A 172 -1.76 6.25 -3.85
CA TRP A 172 -2.06 7.12 -2.72
C TRP A 172 -2.19 8.59 -3.15
N GLU A 173 -1.37 9.03 -4.10
CA GLU A 173 -1.37 10.38 -4.67
C GLU A 173 -2.65 10.70 -5.44
N TYR A 174 -3.24 9.73 -6.15
CA TYR A 174 -4.55 9.95 -6.77
C TYR A 174 -5.64 10.14 -5.71
N PHE A 175 -5.62 9.39 -4.60
CA PHE A 175 -6.55 9.63 -3.50
C PHE A 175 -6.38 11.03 -2.90
N ILE A 176 -5.14 11.47 -2.65
CA ILE A 176 -4.87 12.83 -2.16
C ILE A 176 -5.48 13.86 -3.12
N PHE A 177 -5.25 13.69 -4.42
CA PHE A 177 -5.80 14.58 -5.44
C PHE A 177 -7.33 14.63 -5.46
N LEU A 178 -8.00 13.46 -5.44
CA LEU A 178 -9.46 13.39 -5.41
C LEU A 178 -10.03 14.03 -4.14
N ILE A 179 -9.45 13.71 -2.99
CA ILE A 179 -9.93 14.15 -1.67
C ILE A 179 -9.70 15.66 -1.47
N GLU A 180 -8.52 16.17 -1.82
CA GLU A 180 -8.20 17.61 -1.72
C GLU A 180 -9.07 18.46 -2.66
N ASN A 181 -9.52 17.91 -3.79
CA ASN A 181 -10.43 18.57 -4.73
C ASN A 181 -11.91 18.25 -4.48
N ASN A 182 -12.26 17.62 -3.34
CA ASN A 182 -13.65 17.26 -3.00
C ASN A 182 -14.36 16.42 -4.08
N VAL A 183 -13.60 15.59 -4.82
CA VAL A 183 -14.13 14.72 -5.84
C VAL A 183 -14.70 13.46 -5.18
N LYS A 184 -16.03 13.42 -5.06
CA LYS A 184 -16.78 12.26 -4.60
C LYS A 184 -17.72 11.72 -5.68
N GLU A 185 -17.90 10.40 -5.68
CA GLU A 185 -18.96 9.72 -6.40
C GLU A 185 -20.32 10.22 -5.92
N ASN A 186 -21.26 10.37 -6.84
CA ASN A 186 -22.65 10.75 -6.58
C ASN A 186 -23.52 10.30 -7.75
N GLU A 187 -24.83 10.50 -7.67
CA GLU A 187 -25.81 10.09 -8.70
C GLU A 187 -25.48 10.56 -10.14
N LYS A 188 -24.71 11.64 -10.30
CA LYS A 188 -24.37 12.25 -11.60
C LYS A 188 -22.93 12.01 -12.04
N PHE A 189 -22.10 11.40 -11.21
CA PHE A 189 -20.68 11.22 -11.46
C PHE A 189 -20.22 9.88 -10.89
N SER A 190 -19.80 8.97 -11.79
CA SER A 190 -19.31 7.62 -11.47
C SER A 190 -17.79 7.54 -11.59
N PHE A 191 -17.15 6.81 -10.67
CA PHE A 191 -15.76 6.40 -10.79
C PHE A 191 -15.58 5.09 -11.57
N GLU A 192 -16.64 4.39 -11.97
CA GLU A 192 -16.56 3.14 -12.73
C GLU A 192 -15.58 3.19 -13.93
N PRO A 193 -15.54 4.25 -14.76
CA PRO A 193 -14.60 4.31 -15.88
C PRO A 193 -13.13 4.40 -15.47
N LEU A 194 -12.85 4.77 -14.21
CA LEU A 194 -11.51 4.81 -13.64
C LEU A 194 -11.03 3.40 -13.32
N TRP A 195 -11.87 2.62 -12.64
CA TRP A 195 -11.56 1.25 -12.24
C TRP A 195 -11.44 0.33 -13.46
N ASN A 196 -12.23 0.61 -14.50
CA ASN A 196 -12.21 -0.11 -15.76
C ASN A 196 -11.19 0.44 -16.78
N PHE A 197 -10.23 1.25 -16.34
CA PHE A 197 -9.27 1.90 -17.25
C PHE A 197 -8.49 0.89 -18.07
N SER A 198 -7.95 -0.15 -17.44
CA SER A 198 -7.05 -1.11 -18.06
C SER A 198 -7.70 -1.86 -19.23
N ASN A 199 -8.97 -2.25 -19.08
CA ASN A 199 -9.74 -2.89 -20.16
C ASN A 199 -10.09 -1.94 -21.32
N ASN A 200 -10.20 -0.63 -21.06
CA ASN A 200 -10.50 0.37 -22.07
C ASN A 200 -9.25 1.04 -22.68
N TYR A 201 -8.06 0.69 -22.18
CA TYR A 201 -6.81 1.27 -22.64
C TYR A 201 -6.43 0.69 -24.00
N LYS A 202 -6.29 1.55 -25.00
CA LYS A 202 -5.91 1.15 -26.35
C LYS A 202 -4.40 1.18 -26.49
N ILE A 203 -3.81 0.02 -26.77
CA ILE A 203 -2.40 -0.07 -27.14
C ILE A 203 -2.26 0.41 -28.59
N ASN A 204 -1.61 1.56 -28.79
CA ASN A 204 -1.25 2.04 -30.11
C ASN A 204 0.05 1.35 -30.54
N GLY A 205 -0.04 0.12 -31.02
CA GLY A 205 1.12 -0.62 -31.53
C GLY A 205 1.10 -2.13 -31.31
N SER A 206 2.28 -2.72 -31.17
CA SER A 206 2.58 -4.12 -30.97
C SER A 206 2.27 -4.62 -29.55
N ILE A 207 2.18 -5.95 -29.40
CA ILE A 207 2.01 -6.61 -28.10
C ILE A 207 3.14 -6.25 -27.12
N GLU A 208 4.35 -5.97 -27.59
CA GLU A 208 5.47 -5.61 -26.70
C GLU A 208 5.27 -4.23 -26.05
N GLU A 209 4.53 -3.33 -26.71
CA GLU A 209 4.21 -2.00 -26.17
C GLU A 209 3.19 -2.05 -25.04
N SER A 210 2.50 -3.18 -24.82
CA SER A 210 1.67 -3.41 -23.62
C SER A 210 2.47 -3.32 -22.30
N LYS A 211 3.79 -3.48 -22.35
CA LYS A 211 4.68 -3.33 -21.18
C LYS A 211 5.08 -1.89 -20.90
N ASN A 212 4.77 -0.94 -21.79
CA ASN A 212 5.11 0.45 -21.56
C ASN A 212 4.26 1.01 -20.41
N SER A 213 4.84 1.94 -19.65
CA SER A 213 4.12 2.64 -18.60
C SER A 213 2.99 3.48 -19.20
N PHE A 214 1.76 3.21 -18.78
CA PHE A 214 0.58 4.00 -19.13
C PHE A 214 0.21 5.03 -18.05
N ILE A 215 1.06 5.22 -17.03
CA ILE A 215 0.73 6.08 -15.87
C ILE A 215 0.42 7.53 -16.30
N SER A 216 1.15 8.07 -17.28
CA SER A 216 0.86 9.40 -17.82
C SER A 216 -0.49 9.46 -18.54
N ASP A 217 -0.88 8.40 -19.25
CA ASP A 217 -2.18 8.34 -19.91
C ASP A 217 -3.32 8.22 -18.89
N PHE A 218 -3.06 7.49 -17.80
CA PHE A 218 -3.97 7.38 -16.68
C PHE A 218 -4.17 8.73 -15.96
N ASN A 219 -3.11 9.54 -15.80
CA ASN A 219 -3.23 10.92 -15.31
C ASN A 219 -4.21 11.73 -16.16
N ASN A 220 -4.05 11.67 -17.48
CA ASN A 220 -4.95 12.35 -18.40
C ASN A 220 -6.37 11.84 -18.23
N ARG A 221 -6.56 10.51 -18.20
CA ARG A 221 -7.88 9.88 -18.05
C ARG A 221 -8.60 10.31 -16.78
N ILE A 222 -7.91 10.38 -15.64
CA ILE A 222 -8.47 10.87 -14.38
C ILE A 222 -9.01 12.29 -14.56
N LEU A 223 -8.21 13.18 -15.16
CA LEU A 223 -8.64 14.55 -15.42
C LEU A 223 -9.84 14.58 -16.36
N GLU A 224 -9.90 13.68 -17.36
CA GLU A 224 -11.04 13.56 -18.27
C GLU A 224 -12.33 13.15 -17.58
N ILE A 225 -12.27 12.15 -16.70
CA ILE A 225 -13.42 11.68 -15.94
C ILE A 225 -13.91 12.81 -15.03
N ILE A 226 -13.00 13.56 -14.42
CA ILE A 226 -13.31 14.64 -13.48
C ILE A 226 -13.79 15.93 -14.17
N LYS A 227 -13.76 16.04 -15.52
CA LYS A 227 -14.13 17.23 -16.35
C LYS A 227 -15.44 17.96 -15.97
N VAL A 228 -16.23 17.41 -15.07
CA VAL A 228 -17.47 17.95 -14.48
C VAL A 228 -17.23 18.87 -13.27
N LYS A 229 -16.02 18.91 -12.67
CA LYS A 229 -15.76 19.69 -11.44
C LYS A 229 -14.74 20.80 -11.64
N LYS A 230 -14.99 21.95 -11.00
CA LYS A 230 -13.96 22.98 -10.79
C LYS A 230 -12.88 22.37 -9.89
N ILE A 231 -11.68 22.20 -10.43
CA ILE A 231 -10.53 21.65 -9.72
C ILE A 231 -9.80 22.82 -9.06
N ASP A 232 -9.60 22.75 -7.74
CA ASP A 232 -8.89 23.77 -6.96
C ASP A 232 -7.37 23.58 -7.02
N LYS A 233 -6.89 22.33 -7.11
CA LYS A 233 -5.48 21.96 -7.14
C LYS A 233 -5.19 21.01 -8.28
N THR A 234 -4.26 21.35 -9.15
CA THR A 234 -3.87 20.46 -10.26
C THR A 234 -3.18 19.19 -9.76
N PHE A 235 -3.24 18.11 -10.53
CA PHE A 235 -2.54 16.88 -10.15
C PHE A 235 -1.02 17.08 -10.04
N ASN A 236 -0.44 17.90 -10.93
CA ASN A 236 0.98 18.26 -10.86
C ASN A 236 1.33 19.04 -9.58
N GLU A 237 0.46 19.90 -9.07
CA GLU A 237 0.68 20.55 -7.77
C GLU A 237 0.70 19.54 -6.62
N ILE A 238 -0.20 18.54 -6.65
CA ILE A 238 -0.22 17.46 -5.65
C ILE A 238 1.08 16.66 -5.72
N LEU A 239 1.50 16.23 -6.90
CA LEU A 239 2.75 15.51 -7.09
C LEU A 239 3.96 16.33 -6.62
N ASN A 240 4.05 17.61 -6.97
CA ASN A 240 5.16 18.46 -6.56
C ASN A 240 5.23 18.66 -5.03
N LYS A 241 4.07 18.78 -4.36
CA LYS A 241 4.01 18.82 -2.90
C LYS A 241 4.45 17.49 -2.30
N GLN A 242 4.00 16.38 -2.89
CA GLN A 242 4.35 15.04 -2.42
C GLN A 242 5.84 14.75 -2.57
N ILE A 243 6.47 15.14 -3.68
CA ILE A 243 7.92 15.02 -3.88
C ILE A 243 8.68 15.73 -2.76
N ARG A 244 8.28 16.96 -2.41
CA ARG A 244 8.92 17.70 -1.30
C ARG A 244 8.76 16.99 0.05
N SER A 245 7.56 16.47 0.31
CA SER A 245 7.28 15.69 1.54
C SER A 245 8.17 14.45 1.61
N LEU A 246 8.26 13.70 0.52
CA LEU A 246 9.07 12.48 0.44
C LEU A 246 10.57 12.75 0.52
N ILE A 247 11.06 13.88 0.00
CA ILE A 247 12.45 14.29 0.18
C ILE A 247 12.74 14.53 1.67
N ASN A 248 11.88 15.29 2.36
CA ASN A 248 12.03 15.54 3.80
C ASN A 248 11.95 14.23 4.60
N ARG A 249 10.98 13.38 4.28
CA ARG A 249 10.84 12.05 4.87
C ARG A 249 12.10 11.21 4.66
N GLY A 250 12.69 11.24 3.47
CA GLY A 250 13.93 10.56 3.16
C GLY A 250 15.12 11.01 4.00
N GLU A 251 15.18 12.26 4.45
CA GLU A 251 16.22 12.70 5.40
C GLU A 251 16.03 12.09 6.79
N ILE A 252 14.78 11.97 7.26
CA ILE A 252 14.44 11.29 8.53
C ILE A 252 14.87 9.82 8.45
N GLU A 253 14.47 9.13 7.39
CA GLU A 253 14.80 7.71 7.19
C GLU A 253 16.31 7.45 7.06
N LYS A 254 17.05 8.35 6.41
CA LYS A 254 18.53 8.27 6.36
C LYS A 254 19.17 8.50 7.72
N ASN A 255 18.63 9.43 8.51
CA ASN A 255 19.17 9.73 9.82
C ASN A 255 18.98 8.55 10.79
N PHE A 256 17.85 7.84 10.72
CA PHE A 256 17.65 6.59 11.46
C PHE A 256 18.80 5.59 11.22
N TRP A 257 19.20 5.38 9.95
CA TRP A 257 20.30 4.45 9.66
C TRP A 257 21.67 4.95 10.13
N LYS A 258 21.92 6.26 10.14
CA LYS A 258 23.16 6.82 10.71
C LYS A 258 23.21 6.65 12.23
N GLU A 259 22.07 6.85 12.90
CA GLU A 259 21.94 6.62 14.33
C GLU A 259 22.14 5.15 14.68
N GLU A 260 21.61 4.25 13.84
CA GLU A 260 21.79 2.81 14.01
C GLU A 260 23.25 2.37 13.80
N GLU A 261 23.94 2.93 12.81
CA GLU A 261 25.39 2.73 12.64
C GLU A 261 26.17 3.19 13.88
N ASN A 262 25.85 4.37 14.42
CA ASN A 262 26.47 4.88 15.64
C ASN A 262 26.19 3.96 16.83
N ARG A 263 24.95 3.47 17.00
CA ARG A 263 24.58 2.52 18.06
C ARG A 263 25.40 1.24 17.96
N ILE A 264 25.48 0.65 16.76
CA ILE A 264 26.26 -0.58 16.52
C ILE A 264 27.73 -0.39 16.87
N ASN A 265 28.32 0.76 16.53
CA ASN A 265 29.70 1.10 16.86
C ASN A 265 29.97 1.24 18.37
N THR A 266 28.94 1.40 19.20
CA THR A 266 29.07 1.47 20.67
C THR A 266 28.92 0.13 21.38
N LEU A 267 28.53 -0.93 20.66
CA LEU A 267 28.33 -2.26 21.25
C LEU A 267 29.66 -2.88 21.69
N SER A 268 29.65 -3.56 22.83
CA SER A 268 30.74 -4.46 23.18
C SER A 268 30.82 -5.65 22.22
N HIS A 269 31.97 -6.30 22.17
CA HIS A 269 32.17 -7.51 21.36
C HIS A 269 31.10 -8.59 21.65
N LYS A 270 30.70 -8.76 22.92
CA LYS A 270 29.67 -9.72 23.32
C LYS A 270 28.30 -9.33 22.79
N GLU A 271 27.88 -8.08 22.99
CA GLU A 271 26.58 -7.58 22.52
C GLU A 271 26.47 -7.67 20.99
N ALA A 272 27.54 -7.30 20.28
CA ALA A 272 27.59 -7.40 18.82
C ALA A 272 27.42 -8.84 18.32
N ILE A 273 28.05 -9.83 18.97
CA ILE A 273 27.89 -11.26 18.63
C ILE A 273 26.46 -11.72 18.90
N GLU A 274 25.89 -11.39 20.06
CA GLU A 274 24.53 -11.78 20.44
C GLU A 274 23.49 -11.20 19.47
N GLU A 275 23.65 -9.94 19.09
CA GLU A 275 22.78 -9.28 18.12
C GLU A 275 22.93 -9.89 16.72
N LEU A 276 24.15 -10.20 16.28
CA LEU A 276 24.40 -10.86 15.00
C LEU A 276 23.73 -12.24 14.91
N ILE A 277 23.78 -13.03 16.00
CA ILE A 277 23.09 -14.33 16.09
C ILE A 277 21.57 -14.15 15.92
N LYS A 278 20.99 -13.14 16.57
CA LYS A 278 19.56 -12.81 16.50
C LYS A 278 19.15 -12.36 15.09
N VAL A 279 19.88 -11.40 14.51
CA VAL A 279 19.61 -10.83 13.17
C VAL A 279 19.74 -11.91 12.09
N LYS A 280 20.76 -12.78 12.17
CA LYS A 280 20.92 -13.91 11.25
C LYS A 280 19.86 -15.01 11.46
N LYS A 281 19.04 -14.93 12.52
CA LYS A 281 17.99 -15.88 12.89
C LYS A 281 18.51 -17.32 12.95
N LEU A 282 19.75 -17.53 13.42
CA LEU A 282 20.45 -18.83 13.32
C LEU A 282 19.68 -19.96 14.01
N ASN A 283 19.21 -19.72 15.23
CA ASN A 283 18.44 -20.70 15.99
C ASN A 283 17.11 -21.06 15.31
N ASN A 284 16.46 -20.10 14.65
CA ASN A 284 15.21 -20.36 13.91
C ASN A 284 15.47 -21.20 12.66
N LYS A 285 16.58 -20.96 11.95
CA LYS A 285 16.98 -21.77 10.79
C LYS A 285 17.21 -23.22 11.18
N ILE A 286 17.97 -23.47 12.26
CA ILE A 286 18.22 -24.81 12.78
C ILE A 286 16.89 -25.50 13.14
N LYS A 287 16.04 -24.85 13.94
CA LYS A 287 14.72 -25.37 14.33
C LYS A 287 13.84 -25.74 13.12
N GLN A 288 13.86 -24.92 12.07
CA GLN A 288 13.06 -25.18 10.87
C GLN A 288 13.56 -26.40 10.09
N ILE A 289 14.89 -26.60 10.03
CA ILE A 289 15.51 -27.78 9.42
C ILE A 289 15.17 -29.03 10.24
N ASP A 290 15.30 -28.97 11.55
CA ASP A 290 14.97 -30.08 12.45
C ASP A 290 13.50 -30.48 12.33
N LYS A 291 12.60 -29.49 12.28
CA LYS A 291 11.17 -29.71 12.04
C LYS A 291 10.93 -30.41 10.70
N TYR A 292 11.55 -29.93 9.63
CA TYR A 292 11.41 -30.52 8.31
C TYR A 292 11.88 -31.99 8.29
N ILE A 293 13.06 -32.28 8.86
CA ILE A 293 13.57 -33.65 8.98
C ILE A 293 12.63 -34.51 9.83
N GLY A 294 12.09 -33.98 10.92
CA GLY A 294 11.12 -34.66 11.76
C GLY A 294 9.81 -34.96 11.01
N ASP A 295 9.32 -34.03 10.19
CA ASP A 295 8.13 -34.21 9.38
C ASP A 295 8.35 -35.24 8.26
N LEU A 296 9.55 -35.31 7.67
CA LEU A 296 9.90 -36.35 6.69
C LEU A 296 9.77 -37.76 7.25
N LYS A 297 10.08 -37.96 8.54
CA LYS A 297 9.92 -39.26 9.21
C LYS A 297 8.46 -39.70 9.38
N LYS A 298 7.48 -38.82 9.15
CA LYS A 298 6.05 -39.18 9.15
C LYS A 298 5.58 -39.83 7.85
N TYR A 299 6.40 -39.75 6.79
CA TYR A 299 6.11 -40.33 5.48
C TYR A 299 6.64 -41.76 5.33
N VAL A 300 7.33 -42.29 6.35
CA VAL A 300 7.91 -43.64 6.41
C VAL A 300 7.38 -44.33 7.64
#